data_AF-B5HZJ9-F1
#
_entry.id   AF-B5HZJ9-F1
#
_cell.length_a   1.000
_cell.length_b   1.000
_cell.length_c   1.000
_cell.angle_alpha   90.00
_cell.angle_beta   90.00
_cell.angle_gamma   90.00
#
_symmetry.space_group_name_H-M   'P 1'
#
loop_
_entity.id
_entity.type
_entity.pdbx_description
1 polymer ?
#
loop_
_entity_poly.entity_id
_entity_poly.type
_entity_poly.pdbx_seq_one_letter_code
_entity_poly.pdbx_strand_id
1 'polypeptide(L)'
;MHTRVVNVRGRLHEYGPRLEHAPADLVYVGRRWTMGGWDLPKHPLYNPFAYDTPARRRDGTRAEVMVKYRAYLLARPDLLALLPGLRGKALACWCAPEPCHAEVLAELADELS
;
A
#
# COMPACT_ATOMS: atom_id res chain seq x y z
N MET A 1 10.30 -0.96 16.41
CA MET A 1 10.45 -1.62 15.09
C MET A 1 9.87 -0.69 14.06
N HIS A 2 10.58 -0.43 12.96
CA HIS A 2 10.14 0.52 11.94
C HIS A 2 9.38 -0.21 10.83
N THR A 3 8.23 0.33 10.45
CA THR A 3 7.45 -0.17 9.32
C THR A 3 8.07 0.34 8.01
N ARG A 4 8.37 -0.57 7.07
CA ARG A 4 9.08 -0.22 5.83
C ARG A 4 8.22 -0.45 4.59
N VAL A 5 8.50 0.26 3.50
CA VAL A 5 7.80 0.07 2.22
C VAL A 5 8.68 -0.69 1.22
N VAL A 6 8.09 -1.67 0.54
CA VAL A 6 8.78 -2.53 -0.44
C VAL A 6 8.06 -2.45 -1.79
N ASN A 7 8.82 -2.20 -2.85
CA ASN A 7 8.29 -2.31 -4.21
C ASN A 7 8.26 -3.80 -4.66
N VAL A 8 7.07 -4.30 -5.00
CA VAL A 8 6.86 -5.67 -5.50
C VAL A 8 6.91 -5.82 -7.03
N ARG A 9 7.01 -4.71 -7.77
CA ARG A 9 7.18 -4.72 -9.23
C ARG A 9 8.41 -5.54 -9.62
N GLY A 10 8.23 -6.46 -10.56
CA GLY A 10 9.33 -7.30 -11.07
C GLY A 10 9.74 -8.46 -10.16
N ARG A 11 9.14 -8.59 -8.97
CA ARG A 11 9.49 -9.64 -7.99
C ARG A 11 8.62 -10.89 -8.07
N LEU A 12 7.91 -11.10 -9.18
CA LEU A 12 7.00 -12.25 -9.34
C LEU A 12 7.74 -13.58 -9.17
N HIS A 13 8.90 -13.72 -9.80
CA HIS A 13 9.69 -14.95 -9.71
C HIS A 13 10.34 -15.15 -8.33
N GLU A 14 10.61 -14.05 -7.62
CA GLU A 14 11.23 -14.07 -6.29
C GLU A 14 10.20 -14.40 -5.20
N TYR A 15 9.02 -13.77 -5.26
CA TYR A 15 8.01 -13.86 -4.20
C TYR A 15 6.86 -14.82 -4.52
N GLY A 16 6.68 -15.20 -5.78
CA GLY A 16 5.56 -16.00 -6.24
C GLY A 16 4.28 -15.19 -6.50
N PRO A 17 3.32 -15.74 -7.27
CA PRO A 17 2.06 -15.07 -7.63
C PRO A 17 1.24 -14.54 -6.46
N ARG A 18 1.28 -15.22 -5.32
CA ARG A 18 0.50 -14.95 -4.11
C ARG A 18 1.39 -14.51 -2.94
N LEU A 19 2.64 -14.17 -3.20
CA LEU A 19 3.67 -13.89 -2.19
C LEU A 19 4.01 -15.11 -1.31
N GLU A 20 3.81 -16.33 -1.81
CA GLU A 20 4.09 -17.57 -1.09
C GLU A 20 5.58 -17.81 -0.78
N HIS A 21 6.48 -17.07 -1.44
CA HIS A 21 7.94 -17.12 -1.22
C HIS A 21 8.48 -15.83 -0.60
N ALA A 22 7.62 -14.86 -0.32
CA ALA A 22 8.02 -13.60 0.30
C ALA A 22 8.43 -13.79 1.78
N PRO A 23 9.21 -12.85 2.34
CA PRO A 23 9.43 -12.78 3.78
C PRO A 23 8.11 -12.78 4.56
N ALA A 24 8.08 -13.48 5.70
CA ALA A 24 6.86 -13.65 6.50
C ALA A 24 6.27 -12.34 7.04
N ASP A 25 7.08 -11.28 7.12
CA ASP A 25 6.67 -9.95 7.54
C ASP A 25 6.17 -9.07 6.38
N LEU A 26 6.20 -9.56 5.13
CA LEU A 26 5.71 -8.83 3.97
C LEU A 26 4.17 -8.87 3.90
N VAL A 27 3.55 -7.70 3.82
CA VAL A 27 2.10 -7.54 3.68
C VAL A 27 1.80 -6.70 2.46
N TYR A 28 1.07 -7.30 1.51
CA TYR A 28 0.56 -6.57 0.36
C TYR A 28 -0.62 -5.69 0.76
N VAL A 29 -0.48 -4.37 0.56
CA VAL A 29 -1.47 -3.37 0.99
C VAL A 29 -2.23 -2.71 -0.16
N GLY A 30 -2.12 -3.25 -1.37
CA GLY A 30 -2.69 -2.63 -2.57
C GLY A 30 -4.08 -3.13 -2.97
N ARG A 31 -4.47 -2.80 -4.21
CA ARG A 31 -5.74 -3.21 -4.85
C ARG A 31 -5.72 -4.69 -5.25
N ARG A 32 -6.87 -5.28 -5.61
CA ARG A 32 -6.85 -6.60 -6.27
C ARG A 32 -5.99 -6.52 -7.54
N TRP A 33 -5.09 -7.47 -7.73
CA TRP A 33 -4.22 -7.51 -8.91
C TRP A 33 -4.05 -8.95 -9.41
N THR A 34 -4.52 -9.19 -10.64
CA THR A 34 -4.50 -10.50 -11.31
C THR A 34 -3.75 -10.49 -12.64
N MET A 35 -3.05 -9.38 -12.94
CA MET A 35 -2.41 -9.16 -14.23
C MET A 35 -0.94 -9.54 -14.18
N GLY A 36 -0.43 -10.12 -15.27
CA GLY A 36 0.99 -10.44 -15.44
C GLY A 36 1.46 -11.57 -14.51
N GLY A 37 0.63 -12.58 -14.28
CA GLY A 37 0.97 -13.76 -13.47
C GLY A 37 0.79 -13.60 -11.96
N TRP A 38 0.43 -12.41 -11.48
CA TRP A 38 0.11 -12.15 -10.08
C TRP A 38 -1.30 -12.61 -9.72
N ASP A 39 -1.50 -12.94 -8.44
CA ASP A 39 -2.79 -13.27 -7.82
C ASP A 39 -2.87 -12.66 -6.40
N LEU A 40 -2.88 -11.33 -6.32
CA LEU A 40 -2.82 -10.62 -5.03
C LEU A 40 -4.19 -10.13 -4.58
N PRO A 41 -4.66 -10.45 -3.35
CA PRO A 41 -5.97 -10.04 -2.87
C PRO A 41 -6.03 -8.54 -2.61
N LYS A 42 -7.23 -7.96 -2.64
CA LYS A 42 -7.43 -6.56 -2.25
C LYS A 42 -7.23 -6.43 -0.74
N HIS A 43 -6.35 -5.53 -0.31
CA HIS A 43 -6.18 -5.22 1.11
C HIS A 43 -7.28 -4.24 1.60
N PRO A 44 -7.77 -4.31 2.85
CA PRO A 44 -8.72 -3.34 3.38
C PRO A 44 -8.19 -1.89 3.36
N LEU A 45 -6.90 -1.72 3.62
CA LEU A 45 -6.17 -0.43 3.60
C LEU A 45 -5.59 -0.08 2.21
N TYR A 46 -6.24 -0.51 1.13
CA TYR A 46 -5.87 -0.03 -0.20
C TYR A 46 -6.25 1.45 -0.36
N ASN A 47 -5.52 2.19 -1.20
CA ASN A 47 -5.94 3.55 -1.55
C ASN A 47 -7.12 3.55 -2.54
N PRO A 48 -8.30 4.07 -2.16
CA PRO A 48 -9.47 4.13 -3.05
C PRO A 48 -9.35 5.21 -4.13
N PHE A 49 -8.54 6.24 -3.89
CA PHE A 49 -8.27 7.33 -4.83
C PHE A 49 -7.22 6.94 -5.87
N ALA A 50 -7.23 7.67 -6.97
CA ALA A 50 -6.48 7.33 -8.15
C ALA A 50 -5.93 8.61 -8.78
N TYR A 51 -4.61 8.75 -8.79
CA TYR A 51 -3.93 9.96 -9.25
C TYR A 51 -3.97 10.12 -10.78
N ASP A 52 -3.72 11.36 -11.22
CA ASP A 52 -3.66 11.79 -12.61
C ASP A 52 -2.49 11.15 -13.35
N THR A 53 -2.73 10.75 -14.60
CA THR A 53 -1.71 10.24 -15.52
C THR A 53 -1.66 11.12 -16.76
N PRO A 54 -0.60 11.07 -17.57
CA PRO A 54 -0.56 11.83 -18.83
C PRO A 54 -1.75 11.58 -19.75
N ALA A 55 -2.34 10.37 -19.69
CA ALA A 55 -3.48 9.97 -20.50
C ALA A 55 -4.86 10.27 -19.86
N ARG A 56 -4.92 10.53 -18.55
CA ARG A 56 -6.21 10.62 -17.83
C ARG A 56 -6.11 11.37 -16.51
N ARG A 57 -6.99 12.36 -16.33
CA ARG A 57 -7.23 13.05 -15.04
C ARG A 57 -8.28 12.31 -14.21
N ARG A 58 -8.13 12.32 -12.89
CA ARG A 58 -8.97 11.64 -11.90
C ARG A 58 -9.04 12.43 -10.60
N ASP A 59 -8.40 11.96 -9.53
CA ASP A 59 -8.55 12.53 -8.18
C ASP A 59 -7.50 13.58 -7.85
N GLY A 60 -6.64 13.97 -8.80
CA GLY A 60 -5.58 14.97 -8.63
C GLY A 60 -4.19 14.38 -8.80
N THR A 61 -3.18 15.21 -8.55
CA THR A 61 -1.77 14.81 -8.60
C THR A 61 -1.47 13.70 -7.59
N ARG A 62 -0.35 12.99 -7.77
CA ARG A 62 0.05 11.92 -6.84
C ARG A 62 0.18 12.43 -5.40
N ALA A 63 0.72 13.62 -5.20
CA ALA A 63 0.86 14.24 -3.88
C ALA A 63 -0.52 14.56 -3.25
N GLU A 64 -1.42 15.19 -4.00
CA GLU A 64 -2.79 15.48 -3.54
C GLU A 64 -3.54 14.21 -3.15
N VAL A 65 -3.36 13.14 -3.92
CA VAL A 65 -3.98 11.84 -3.63
C VAL A 65 -3.43 11.21 -2.35
N MET A 66 -2.15 11.40 -2.00
CA MET A 66 -1.61 10.94 -0.71
C MET A 66 -2.20 11.73 0.46
N VAL A 67 -2.33 13.06 0.31
CA VAL A 67 -2.99 13.91 1.31
C VAL A 67 -4.44 13.49 1.51
N LYS A 68 -5.20 13.28 0.42
CA LYS A 68 -6.58 12.77 0.47
C LYS A 68 -6.66 11.41 1.15
N TYR A 69 -5.72 10.52 0.85
CA TYR A 69 -5.68 9.20 1.45
C TYR A 69 -5.42 9.24 2.96
N ARG A 70 -4.48 10.07 3.42
CA ARG A 70 -4.22 10.27 4.86
C ARG A 70 -5.47 10.80 5.56
N ALA A 71 -6.13 11.82 5.00
CA ALA A 71 -7.36 12.37 5.57
C ALA A 71 -8.49 11.33 5.62
N TYR A 72 -8.64 10.52 4.57
CA TYR A 72 -9.62 9.42 4.52
C TYR A 72 -9.39 8.37 5.62
N LEU A 73 -8.14 7.98 5.87
CA LEU A 73 -7.81 7.05 6.96
C LEU A 73 -8.16 7.65 8.33
N LEU A 74 -7.74 8.90 8.59
CA LEU A 74 -7.97 9.56 9.88
C LEU A 74 -9.46 9.78 10.18
N ALA A 75 -10.29 9.91 9.15
CA ALA A 75 -11.74 10.01 9.28
C ALA A 75 -12.45 8.65 9.47
N ARG A 76 -11.72 7.53 9.47
CA ARG A 76 -12.26 6.16 9.48
C ARG A 76 -11.68 5.34 10.63
N PRO A 77 -12.29 5.39 11.83
CA PRO A 77 -11.82 4.64 13.00
C PRO A 77 -11.71 3.13 12.77
N ASP A 78 -12.59 2.56 11.93
CA ASP A 78 -12.55 1.15 11.54
C ASP A 78 -11.30 0.78 10.76
N LEU A 79 -10.76 1.69 9.94
CA LEU A 79 -9.50 1.49 9.22
C LEU A 79 -8.29 1.78 10.11
N LEU A 80 -8.37 2.80 10.97
CA LEU A 80 -7.31 3.09 11.94
C LEU A 80 -7.04 1.92 12.88
N ALA A 81 -8.10 1.20 13.29
CA ALA A 81 -7.98 0.00 14.13
C ALA A 81 -7.13 -1.13 13.50
N LEU A 82 -6.92 -1.11 12.17
CA LEU A 82 -6.08 -2.09 11.47
C LEU A 82 -4.59 -1.72 11.47
N LEU A 83 -4.25 -0.46 11.73
CA LEU A 83 -2.87 0.06 11.62
C LEU A 83 -1.89 -0.56 12.62
N PRO A 84 -2.23 -0.80 13.91
CA PRO A 84 -1.29 -1.43 14.84
C PRO A 84 -0.79 -2.80 14.35
N GLY A 85 -1.62 -3.53 13.60
CA GLY A 85 -1.25 -4.80 12.99
C GLY A 85 -0.18 -4.69 11.90
N LEU A 86 0.13 -3.49 11.41
CA LEU A 86 1.16 -3.23 10.40
C LEU A 86 2.52 -2.82 10.99
N ARG A 87 2.59 -2.48 12.28
CA ARG A 87 3.83 -1.99 12.89
C ARG A 87 4.97 -3.01 12.75
N GLY A 88 6.11 -2.54 12.25
CA GLY A 88 7.31 -3.35 12.04
C GLY A 88 7.25 -4.30 10.83
N LYS A 89 6.17 -4.28 10.05
CA LYS A 89 6.02 -5.09 8.84
C LYS A 89 6.66 -4.42 7.61
N ALA A 90 6.80 -5.20 6.53
CA ALA A 90 7.16 -4.69 5.22
C ALA A 90 5.90 -4.53 4.35
N LEU A 91 5.53 -3.30 4.02
CA LEU A 91 4.34 -2.99 3.25
C LEU A 91 4.65 -3.02 1.75
N ALA A 92 4.12 -4.02 1.06
CA ALA A 92 4.28 -4.25 -0.36
C ALA A 92 3.30 -3.41 -1.19
N CYS A 93 3.84 -2.63 -2.15
CA CYS A 93 3.07 -1.86 -3.14
C CYS A 93 3.84 -1.73 -4.47
N TRP A 94 3.18 -1.28 -5.55
CA TRP A 94 3.84 -1.03 -6.85
C TRP A 94 4.36 0.39 -7.05
N CYS A 95 3.89 1.35 -6.25
CA CYS A 95 4.13 2.77 -6.48
C CYS A 95 5.54 3.21 -6.03
N ALA A 96 6.06 2.65 -4.93
CA ALA A 96 7.37 3.01 -4.41
C ALA A 96 8.47 2.88 -5.49
N PRO A 97 9.49 3.77 -5.55
CA PRO A 97 9.81 4.82 -4.60
C PRO A 97 9.05 6.15 -4.83
N GLU A 98 8.10 6.20 -5.78
CA GLU A 98 7.23 7.37 -5.92
C GLU A 98 6.26 7.45 -4.73
N PRO A 99 5.76 8.66 -4.37
CA PRO A 99 4.84 8.83 -3.25
C PRO A 99 3.72 7.79 -3.24
N CYS A 100 3.66 7.03 -2.16
CA CYS A 100 2.93 5.78 -2.09
C CYS A 100 2.01 5.74 -0.88
N HIS A 101 0.84 5.12 -1.04
CA HIS A 101 -0.11 4.99 0.08
C HIS A 101 0.43 4.11 1.20
N ALA A 102 1.36 3.20 0.88
CA ALA A 102 2.05 2.37 1.86
C ALA A 102 2.98 3.20 2.77
N GLU A 103 3.50 4.34 2.31
CA GLU A 103 4.31 5.24 3.14
C GLU A 103 3.43 5.90 4.19
N VAL A 104 2.25 6.42 3.78
CA VAL A 104 1.24 6.96 4.71
C VAL A 104 0.83 5.90 5.76
N LEU A 105 0.66 4.64 5.35
CA LEU A 105 0.35 3.55 6.28
C LEU A 105 1.50 3.25 7.24
N ALA A 106 2.73 3.23 6.75
CA ALA A 106 3.92 2.97 7.56
C ALA A 106 4.12 4.05 8.62
N GLU A 107 4.01 5.32 8.23
CA GLU A 107 4.09 6.47 9.14
C GLU A 107 3.02 6.38 10.24
N LEU A 108 1.75 6.21 9.85
CA LEU A 108 0.66 6.16 10.83
C LEU A 108 0.73 4.92 11.73
N ALA A 109 1.15 3.76 11.21
CA ALA A 109 1.36 2.56 12.03
C ALA A 109 2.49 2.75 13.04
N ASP A 110 3.52 3.53 12.69
CA ASP A 110 4.62 3.82 13.60
C ASP A 110 4.27 4.89 14.65
N GLU A 111 3.47 5.90 14.28
CA GLU A 111 3.04 7.03 15.14
C GLU A 111 1.94 6.66 16.15
N LEU A 112 0.99 5.81 15.76
CA LEU A 112 -0.22 5.51 16.55
C LEU A 112 -0.11 4.27 17.46
N SER A 113 1.09 3.67 17.55
CA SER A 113 1.32 2.40 18.26
C SER A 113 2.26 2.53 19.46
#